data_AF-A0A1R1Y5G4-F1
#
_entry.id   AF-A0A1R1Y5G4-F1
#
_cell.length_a   1.000
_cell.length_b   1.000
_cell.length_c   1.000
_cell.angle_alpha   90.00
_cell.angle_beta   90.00
_cell.angle_gamma   90.00
#
_symmetry.space_group_name_H-M   'P 1'
#
loop_
_entity.id
_entity.type
_entity.pdbx_description
1 polymer ?
#
loop_
_entity_poly.entity_id
_entity_poly.type
_entity_poly.pdbx_seq_one_letter_code
_entity_poly.pdbx_strand_id
1 'polypeptide(L)'
;MEFNRRVWWTYYIFVNGVYNFTIGFPVIHERDINVNYPTDDYYFRYGGEYNNIDRDILKLNIYANKNKNNKNNLPSDNFSLLIAIYRLFSKIIAFSSTRWLSKKKDQNKINANFIKLYSNLKSLKHIIDAKYPTSVFIDHHLYFSILSGFSLAKTAEFTTIGYTVHQLYHTLQIVLHQSEIVRMKHPLIHPERIKTAKLECLKSATELANLFAWKIKNVPKKLWGYNMTAWKIHTLTILSNFYFLSIKNQSKNYDVYEQFIKNYRSSSKLMPIYTLIDACIRNLLRIKNAEFLSYNHLPLHLADQMAAYSISQNDLYPWVVPKYSSFCKFVCCFSANFSSVHTAEYLFLKDYKNLVNLKNLNIKPLP
;
A
#
# COMPACT_ATOMS: atom_id res chain seq x y z
N MET A 1 0.96 25.88 -22.18
CA MET A 1 1.28 25.89 -20.73
C MET A 1 0.71 24.68 -19.99
N GLU A 2 -0.56 24.31 -20.18
CA GLU A 2 -1.20 23.15 -19.51
C GLU A 2 -0.52 21.79 -19.78
N PHE A 3 -0.06 21.56 -21.01
CA PHE A 3 0.72 20.37 -21.36
C PHE A 3 1.96 20.20 -20.46
N ASN A 4 2.80 21.24 -20.34
CA ASN A 4 4.00 21.23 -19.50
C ASN A 4 3.65 20.97 -18.01
N ARG A 5 2.55 21.54 -17.51
CA ARG A 5 2.06 21.30 -16.15
C ARG A 5 1.72 19.82 -15.93
N ARG A 6 1.04 19.19 -16.90
CA ARG A 6 0.67 17.77 -16.82
C ARG A 6 1.87 16.84 -16.97
N VAL A 7 2.83 17.17 -17.82
CA VAL A 7 4.13 16.47 -17.93
C VAL A 7 4.86 16.53 -16.59
N TRP A 8 4.95 17.71 -15.97
CA TRP A 8 5.59 17.87 -14.66
C TRP A 8 4.92 17.02 -13.58
N TRP A 9 3.58 17.02 -13.50
CA TRP A 9 2.86 16.19 -12.53
C TRP A 9 2.99 14.69 -12.80
N THR A 10 3.10 14.29 -14.06
CA THR A 10 3.34 12.88 -14.45
C THR A 10 4.73 12.44 -14.00
N TYR A 11 5.75 13.28 -14.22
CA TYR A 11 7.10 13.06 -13.70
C TYR A 11 7.11 12.99 -12.17
N TYR A 12 6.40 13.91 -11.49
CA TYR A 12 6.25 13.90 -10.03
C TYR A 12 5.67 12.56 -9.54
N ILE A 13 4.59 12.07 -10.16
CA ILE A 13 3.97 10.79 -9.82
C ILE A 13 4.94 9.64 -10.04
N PHE A 14 5.61 9.60 -11.19
CA PHE A 14 6.57 8.56 -11.52
C PHE A 14 7.69 8.47 -10.49
N VAL A 15 8.39 9.59 -10.23
CA VAL A 15 9.53 9.62 -9.29
C VAL A 15 9.09 9.27 -7.88
N ASN A 16 7.94 9.79 -7.42
CA ASN A 16 7.43 9.42 -6.10
C ASN A 16 6.99 7.96 -6.05
N GLY A 17 6.48 7.37 -7.12
CA GLY A 17 5.97 6.00 -7.09
C GLY A 17 7.03 4.91 -6.86
N VAL A 18 8.32 5.21 -7.03
CA VAL A 18 9.44 4.25 -6.92
C VAL A 18 9.95 4.06 -5.47
N TYR A 19 9.46 4.84 -4.49
CA TYR A 19 9.98 4.81 -3.11
C TYR A 19 9.70 3.52 -2.32
N ASN A 20 8.90 2.59 -2.84
CA ASN A 20 8.61 1.31 -2.14
C ASN A 20 9.85 0.42 -1.94
N PHE A 21 10.86 0.52 -2.82
CA PHE A 21 12.04 -0.35 -2.80
C PHE A 21 13.38 0.40 -2.75
N THR A 22 13.37 1.74 -2.82
CA THR A 22 14.60 2.53 -2.92
C THR A 22 14.92 3.26 -1.61
N ILE A 23 16.17 3.74 -1.52
CA ILE A 23 16.81 4.27 -0.31
C ILE A 23 16.70 5.82 -0.24
N GLY A 24 16.07 6.44 -1.24
CA GLY A 24 16.08 7.88 -1.43
C GLY A 24 15.08 8.65 -0.55
N PHE A 25 15.40 9.93 -0.34
CA PHE A 25 14.40 10.94 0.01
C PHE A 25 13.60 11.32 -1.25
N PRO A 26 12.36 11.85 -1.09
CA PRO A 26 11.64 12.52 -2.17
C PRO A 26 12.58 13.46 -2.94
N VAL A 27 12.76 13.26 -4.25
CA VAL A 27 13.62 14.11 -5.10
C VAL A 27 13.03 15.52 -5.16
N ILE A 28 11.71 15.64 -5.06
CA ILE A 28 10.97 16.90 -5.11
C ILE A 28 10.39 17.14 -3.72
N HIS A 29 10.75 18.26 -3.08
CA HIS A 29 10.10 18.67 -1.84
C HIS A 29 8.84 19.47 -2.12
N GLU A 30 7.89 19.42 -1.18
CA GLU A 30 6.62 20.16 -1.29
C GLU A 30 6.80 21.67 -1.45
N ARG A 31 7.87 22.25 -0.89
CA ARG A 31 8.20 23.67 -1.04
C ARG A 31 8.70 24.04 -2.44
N ASP A 32 9.15 23.05 -3.21
CA ASP A 32 9.68 23.23 -4.57
C ASP A 32 8.55 23.12 -5.61
N ILE A 33 7.32 22.80 -5.18
CA ILE A 33 6.14 22.70 -6.03
C ILE A 33 5.54 24.10 -6.22
N ASN A 34 5.78 24.70 -7.38
CA ASN A 34 5.25 26.02 -7.76
C ASN A 34 4.17 25.96 -8.84
N VAL A 35 3.67 24.76 -9.18
CA VAL A 35 2.62 24.58 -10.18
C VAL A 35 1.29 24.19 -9.54
N ASN A 36 0.21 24.76 -10.06
CA ASN A 36 -1.15 24.41 -9.66
C ASN A 36 -1.54 23.00 -10.13
N TYR A 37 -2.61 22.46 -9.57
CA TYR A 37 -3.20 21.24 -10.11
C TYR A 37 -3.72 21.46 -11.54
N PRO A 38 -3.61 20.45 -12.40
CA PRO A 38 -4.22 20.49 -13.73
C PRO A 38 -5.74 20.41 -13.60
N THR A 39 -6.42 21.01 -14.58
CA THR A 39 -7.89 21.04 -14.67
C THR A 39 -8.34 20.72 -16.09
N ASP A 40 -9.62 20.43 -16.25
CA ASP A 40 -10.27 20.19 -17.54
C ASP A 40 -9.70 18.97 -18.28
N ASP A 41 -9.54 17.84 -17.57
CA ASP A 41 -8.98 16.60 -18.09
C ASP A 41 -9.63 16.15 -19.39
N TYR A 42 -10.96 16.26 -19.47
CA TYR A 42 -11.71 15.84 -20.63
C TYR A 42 -11.44 16.73 -21.85
N TYR A 43 -11.50 18.06 -21.68
CA TYR A 43 -11.23 19.00 -22.75
C TYR A 43 -9.76 18.95 -23.18
N PHE A 44 -8.84 18.80 -22.23
CA PHE A 44 -7.41 18.64 -22.53
C PHE A 44 -7.14 17.39 -23.38
N ARG A 45 -7.84 16.28 -23.12
CA ARG A 45 -7.62 15.02 -23.84
C ARG A 45 -8.29 14.99 -25.22
N TYR A 46 -9.50 15.55 -25.33
CA TYR A 46 -10.32 15.36 -26.53
C TYR A 46 -10.65 16.65 -27.28
N GLY A 47 -10.50 17.83 -26.68
CA GLY A 47 -10.86 19.11 -27.30
C GLY A 47 -9.79 19.66 -28.24
N GLY A 48 -10.06 20.87 -28.76
CA GLY A 48 -9.21 21.55 -29.73
C GLY A 48 -9.57 21.23 -31.19
N GLU A 49 -8.99 22.00 -32.11
CA GLU A 49 -9.15 21.83 -33.55
C GLU A 49 -7.98 21.03 -34.11
N TYR A 50 -8.28 19.97 -34.87
CA TYR A 50 -7.27 19.15 -35.51
C TYR A 50 -7.81 18.60 -36.83
N ASN A 51 -7.01 18.68 -37.90
CA ASN A 51 -7.51 18.41 -39.26
C ASN A 51 -7.69 16.90 -39.56
N ASN A 52 -7.01 16.02 -38.82
CA ASN A 52 -7.02 14.58 -39.02
C ASN A 52 -7.43 13.84 -37.74
N ILE A 53 -8.61 14.14 -37.20
CA ILE A 53 -9.13 13.48 -36.00
C ILE A 53 -9.54 12.04 -36.33
N ASP A 54 -9.11 11.10 -35.49
CA ASP A 54 -9.54 9.70 -35.58
C ASP A 54 -11.08 9.60 -35.41
N ARG A 55 -11.72 8.80 -36.26
CA ARG A 55 -13.18 8.59 -36.25
C ARG A 55 -13.67 8.09 -34.89
N ASP A 56 -12.84 7.34 -34.16
CA ASP A 56 -13.19 6.78 -32.86
C ASP A 56 -13.32 7.86 -31.77
N ILE A 57 -12.55 8.94 -31.86
CA ILE A 57 -12.56 10.04 -30.89
C ILE A 57 -13.36 11.26 -31.35
N LEU A 58 -13.77 11.32 -32.63
CA LEU A 58 -14.48 12.46 -33.22
C LEU A 58 -15.70 12.88 -32.40
N LYS A 59 -16.51 11.92 -31.95
CA LYS A 59 -17.71 12.21 -31.13
C LYS A 59 -17.34 12.87 -29.79
N LEU A 60 -16.22 12.48 -29.18
CA LEU A 60 -15.76 13.08 -27.93
C LEU A 60 -15.16 14.46 -28.17
N ASN A 61 -14.46 14.67 -29.29
CA ASN A 61 -13.94 15.98 -29.66
C ASN A 61 -15.07 16.99 -29.89
N ILE A 62 -16.08 16.61 -30.68
CA ILE A 62 -17.27 17.44 -30.90
C ILE A 62 -17.93 17.78 -29.57
N TYR A 63 -18.10 16.78 -28.68
CA TYR A 63 -18.70 16.99 -27.37
C TYR A 63 -17.86 17.90 -26.47
N ALA A 64 -16.54 17.72 -26.44
CA ALA A 64 -15.60 18.55 -25.68
C ALA A 64 -15.64 20.01 -26.15
N ASN A 65 -15.58 20.23 -27.47
CA ASN A 65 -15.60 21.57 -28.06
C ASN A 65 -16.96 22.26 -27.87
N LYS A 66 -18.08 21.54 -28.01
CA LYS A 66 -19.43 22.08 -27.74
C LYS A 66 -19.59 22.56 -26.30
N ASN A 67 -18.97 21.89 -25.34
CA ASN A 67 -19.10 22.20 -23.91
C ASN A 67 -17.89 22.94 -23.32
N LYS A 68 -16.99 23.50 -24.15
CA LYS A 68 -15.77 24.19 -23.71
C LYS A 68 -16.01 25.25 -22.62
N ASN A 69 -17.10 26.00 -22.75
CA ASN A 69 -17.46 27.09 -21.83
C ASN A 69 -18.39 26.64 -20.68
N ASN A 70 -18.91 25.41 -20.71
CA ASN A 70 -19.79 24.88 -19.67
C ASN A 70 -19.20 23.58 -19.08
N LYS A 71 -18.24 23.76 -18.17
CA LYS A 71 -17.47 22.67 -17.56
C LYS A 71 -18.33 21.69 -16.76
N ASN A 72 -19.48 22.11 -16.26
CA ASN A 72 -20.40 21.23 -15.52
C ASN A 72 -20.99 20.11 -16.39
N ASN A 73 -20.99 20.31 -17.72
CA ASN A 73 -21.41 19.29 -18.67
C ASN A 73 -20.29 18.30 -19.02
N LEU A 74 -19.04 18.54 -18.60
CA LEU A 74 -17.92 17.66 -18.88
C LEU A 74 -17.70 16.68 -17.72
N PRO A 75 -17.17 15.46 -18.01
CA PRO A 75 -16.74 14.55 -16.96
C PRO A 75 -15.74 15.21 -15.99
N SER A 76 -15.89 14.91 -14.70
CA SER A 76 -15.06 15.49 -13.64
C SER A 76 -13.58 15.13 -13.77
N ASP A 77 -12.71 16.05 -13.35
CA ASP A 77 -11.25 15.87 -13.36
C ASP A 77 -10.77 14.79 -12.39
N ASN A 78 -9.97 13.87 -12.88
CA ASN A 78 -9.44 12.72 -12.13
C ASN A 78 -7.95 12.85 -11.83
N PHE A 79 -7.22 13.59 -12.66
CA PHE A 79 -5.77 13.69 -12.56
C PHE A 79 -5.34 14.47 -11.32
N SER A 80 -6.07 15.55 -10.99
CA SER A 80 -5.86 16.32 -9.76
C SER A 80 -6.02 15.47 -8.49
N LEU A 81 -7.02 14.57 -8.45
CA LEU A 81 -7.20 13.63 -7.35
C LEU A 81 -6.03 12.64 -7.26
N LEU A 82 -5.60 12.08 -8.39
CA LEU A 82 -4.45 11.18 -8.42
C LEU A 82 -3.19 11.88 -7.88
N ILE A 83 -2.94 13.11 -8.32
CA ILE A 83 -1.85 13.94 -7.83
C ILE A 83 -1.94 14.14 -6.32
N ALA A 84 -3.13 14.50 -5.79
CA ALA A 84 -3.32 14.71 -4.36
C ALA A 84 -3.00 13.44 -3.53
N ILE A 85 -3.36 12.26 -4.04
CA ILE A 85 -3.01 10.97 -3.43
C ILE A 85 -1.48 10.79 -3.39
N TYR A 86 -0.78 11.03 -4.51
CA TYR A 86 0.68 10.88 -4.57
C TYR A 86 1.44 11.94 -3.74
N ARG A 87 0.87 13.14 -3.55
CA ARG A 87 1.41 14.12 -2.61
C ARG A 87 1.27 13.65 -1.16
N LEU A 88 0.10 13.11 -0.79
CA LEU A 88 -0.09 12.54 0.54
C LEU A 88 0.82 11.33 0.75
N PHE A 89 1.00 10.49 -0.27
CA PHE A 89 1.96 9.39 -0.25
C PHE A 89 3.37 9.88 0.09
N SER A 90 3.88 10.87 -0.64
CA SER A 90 5.23 11.40 -0.42
C SER A 90 5.41 11.91 1.01
N LYS A 91 4.39 12.58 1.57
CA LYS A 91 4.38 13.02 2.98
C LYS A 91 4.42 11.85 3.97
N ILE A 92 3.61 10.82 3.73
CA ILE A 92 3.57 9.62 4.59
C ILE A 92 4.92 8.91 4.54
N ILE A 93 5.50 8.69 3.36
CA ILE A 93 6.81 8.05 3.20
C ILE A 93 7.92 8.87 3.85
N ALA A 94 7.95 10.19 3.66
CA ALA A 94 8.94 11.05 4.30
C ALA A 94 8.87 10.96 5.83
N PHE A 95 7.66 10.93 6.38
CA PHE A 95 7.43 10.74 7.80
C PHE A 95 7.92 9.36 8.28
N SER A 96 7.41 8.28 7.70
CA SER A 96 7.66 6.92 8.17
C SER A 96 9.10 6.45 7.94
N SER A 97 9.70 6.81 6.82
CA SER A 97 11.08 6.43 6.45
C SER A 97 12.15 7.05 7.37
N THR A 98 11.81 8.15 8.04
CA THR A 98 12.73 8.83 8.95
C THR A 98 12.36 8.66 10.40
N ARG A 99 11.10 8.33 10.72
CA ARG A 99 10.54 8.25 12.09
C ARG A 99 11.47 7.54 13.07
N TRP A 100 12.04 6.41 12.65
CA TRP A 100 12.83 5.50 13.51
C TRP A 100 14.34 5.57 13.32
N LEU A 101 14.85 6.62 12.66
CA LEU A 101 16.29 6.89 12.60
C LEU A 101 16.80 7.37 13.96
N SER A 102 18.02 6.98 14.33
CA SER A 102 18.62 7.10 15.68
C SER A 102 18.79 8.52 16.25
N LYS A 103 18.50 9.58 15.49
CA LYS A 103 18.61 10.96 15.97
C LYS A 103 17.52 11.23 17.00
N LYS A 104 17.86 11.85 18.14
CA LYS A 104 16.87 12.35 19.11
C LYS A 104 15.88 13.26 18.38
N LYS A 105 14.60 12.95 18.49
CA LYS A 105 13.50 13.71 17.90
C LYS A 105 12.47 14.04 18.96
N ASP A 106 11.86 15.20 18.81
CA ASP A 106 10.70 15.58 19.62
C ASP A 106 9.52 14.64 19.32
N GLN A 107 9.15 13.85 20.32
CA GLN A 107 8.07 12.87 20.18
C GLN A 107 6.69 13.53 20.09
N ASN A 108 6.50 14.71 20.68
CA ASN A 108 5.25 15.46 20.54
C ASN A 108 5.06 15.90 19.09
N LYS A 109 6.12 16.39 18.46
CA LYS A 109 6.11 16.72 17.02
C LYS A 109 5.87 15.50 16.15
N ILE A 110 6.48 14.35 16.45
CA ILE A 110 6.22 13.09 15.72
C ILE A 110 4.76 12.67 15.85
N ASN A 111 4.20 12.70 17.06
CA ASN A 111 2.80 12.33 17.32
C ASN A 111 1.83 13.29 16.61
N ALA A 112 2.06 14.60 16.69
CA ALA A 112 1.26 15.61 15.99
C ALA A 112 1.29 15.39 14.47
N ASN A 113 2.46 15.08 13.89
CA ASN A 113 2.59 14.77 12.47
C ASN A 113 1.80 13.51 12.09
N PHE A 114 1.86 12.45 12.90
CA PHE A 114 1.06 11.24 12.67
C PHE A 114 -0.44 11.57 12.63
N ILE A 115 -0.94 12.29 13.64
CA ILE A 115 -2.36 12.69 13.74
C ILE A 115 -2.78 13.51 12.52
N LYS A 116 -1.95 14.47 12.10
CA LYS A 116 -2.20 15.28 10.90
C LYS A 116 -2.28 14.44 9.63
N LEU A 117 -1.34 13.50 9.43
CA LEU A 117 -1.36 12.60 8.27
C LEU A 117 -2.58 11.68 8.28
N TYR A 118 -2.96 11.17 9.45
CA TYR A 118 -4.16 10.37 9.62
C TYR A 118 -5.45 11.15 9.31
N SER A 119 -5.55 12.40 9.77
CA SER A 119 -6.65 13.29 9.42
C SER A 119 -6.73 13.54 7.91
N ASN A 120 -5.59 13.80 7.26
CA ASN A 120 -5.54 13.96 5.80
C ASN A 120 -5.99 12.69 5.06
N LEU A 121 -5.68 11.49 5.57
CA LEU A 121 -6.18 10.23 5.01
C LEU A 121 -7.70 10.12 5.13
N LYS A 122 -8.29 10.51 6.27
CA LYS A 122 -9.74 10.53 6.43
C LYS A 122 -10.40 11.48 5.42
N SER A 123 -9.88 12.70 5.28
CA SER A 123 -10.39 13.65 4.29
C SER A 123 -10.28 13.10 2.87
N LEU A 124 -9.16 12.46 2.52
CA LEU A 124 -8.99 11.80 1.24
C LEU A 124 -10.02 10.67 1.03
N LYS A 125 -10.29 9.87 2.06
CA LYS A 125 -11.30 8.80 1.99
C LYS A 125 -12.67 9.34 1.66
N HIS A 126 -13.10 10.42 2.33
CA HIS A 126 -14.38 11.06 2.04
C HIS A 126 -14.48 11.53 0.59
N ILE A 127 -13.41 12.12 0.05
CA ILE A 127 -13.36 12.54 -1.37
C ILE A 127 -13.46 11.33 -2.30
N ILE A 128 -12.71 10.26 -2.03
CA ILE A 128 -12.74 9.03 -2.83
C ILE A 128 -14.12 8.38 -2.78
N ASP A 129 -14.74 8.27 -1.61
CA ASP A 129 -16.05 7.61 -1.46
C ASP A 129 -17.17 8.40 -2.12
N ALA A 130 -17.13 9.74 -2.02
CA ALA A 130 -18.10 10.60 -2.69
C ALA A 130 -18.00 10.48 -4.22
N LYS A 131 -16.78 10.35 -4.75
CA LYS A 131 -16.54 10.31 -6.20
C LYS A 131 -16.62 8.90 -6.81
N TYR A 132 -16.17 7.89 -6.08
CA TYR A 132 -16.06 6.50 -6.50
C TYR A 132 -16.59 5.58 -5.40
N PRO A 133 -17.92 5.55 -5.16
CA PRO A 133 -18.48 4.63 -4.18
C PRO A 133 -18.19 3.19 -4.58
N THR A 134 -18.07 2.29 -3.60
CA THR A 134 -17.75 0.87 -3.84
C THR A 134 -18.80 0.15 -4.68
N SER A 135 -20.04 0.65 -4.72
CA SER A 135 -21.11 0.14 -5.59
C SER A 135 -20.74 0.17 -7.07
N VAL A 136 -19.85 1.07 -7.50
CA VAL A 136 -19.35 1.16 -8.88
C VAL A 136 -18.72 -0.15 -9.34
N PHE A 137 -18.17 -0.97 -8.43
CA PHE A 137 -17.57 -2.25 -8.81
C PHE A 137 -18.60 -3.37 -9.04
N ILE A 138 -19.84 -3.22 -8.57
CA ILE A 138 -20.89 -4.23 -8.70
C ILE A 138 -21.41 -4.26 -10.14
N ASP A 139 -21.73 -3.11 -10.72
CA ASP A 139 -22.45 -3.03 -12.00
C ASP A 139 -21.53 -3.16 -13.23
N HIS A 140 -20.25 -2.83 -13.08
CA HIS A 140 -19.37 -2.55 -14.23
C HIS A 140 -18.58 -3.79 -14.72
N HIS A 141 -18.78 -4.97 -14.12
CA HIS A 141 -18.05 -6.19 -14.50
C HIS A 141 -18.45 -6.71 -15.89
N LEU A 142 -19.71 -6.51 -16.31
CA LEU A 142 -20.22 -6.92 -17.63
C LEU A 142 -19.58 -6.16 -18.80
N TYR A 143 -19.02 -4.97 -18.54
CA TYR A 143 -18.43 -4.16 -19.60
C TYR A 143 -17.24 -4.86 -20.23
N PHE A 144 -16.44 -5.55 -19.43
CA PHE A 144 -15.24 -6.23 -19.91
C PHE A 144 -15.53 -7.50 -20.72
N SER A 145 -16.74 -8.05 -20.66
CA SER A 145 -17.16 -9.19 -21.48
C SER A 145 -17.88 -8.77 -22.77
N ILE A 146 -18.57 -7.62 -22.76
CA ILE A 146 -19.44 -7.19 -23.88
C ILE A 146 -18.77 -6.15 -24.78
N LEU A 147 -17.94 -5.27 -24.21
CA LEU A 147 -17.33 -4.16 -24.95
C LEU A 147 -15.88 -4.48 -25.34
N SER A 148 -15.42 -3.85 -26.42
CA SER A 148 -14.02 -3.93 -26.87
C SER A 148 -13.53 -2.57 -27.37
N GLY A 149 -12.22 -2.49 -27.63
CA GLY A 149 -11.57 -1.31 -28.19
C GLY A 149 -11.87 -0.02 -27.42
N PHE A 150 -12.20 1.04 -28.17
CA PHE A 150 -12.45 2.36 -27.63
C PHE A 150 -13.69 2.43 -26.72
N SER A 151 -14.76 1.74 -27.09
CA SER A 151 -16.00 1.68 -26.30
C SER A 151 -15.75 1.10 -24.91
N LEU A 152 -14.93 0.06 -24.80
CA LEU A 152 -14.52 -0.47 -23.51
C LEU A 152 -13.68 0.54 -22.72
N ALA A 153 -12.67 1.15 -23.34
CA ALA A 153 -11.78 2.10 -22.68
C ALA A 153 -12.57 3.28 -22.09
N LYS A 154 -13.52 3.84 -22.84
CA LYS A 154 -14.40 4.92 -22.41
C LYS A 154 -15.25 4.52 -21.20
N THR A 155 -15.92 3.37 -21.26
CA THR A 155 -16.86 2.95 -20.21
C THR A 155 -16.14 2.45 -18.95
N ALA A 156 -14.99 1.79 -19.11
CA ALA A 156 -14.22 1.24 -18.00
C ALA A 156 -13.31 2.28 -17.30
N GLU A 157 -13.11 3.48 -17.88
CA GLU A 157 -12.22 4.51 -17.31
C GLU A 157 -12.60 4.85 -15.87
N PHE A 158 -13.89 5.12 -15.61
CA PHE A 158 -14.38 5.48 -14.29
C PHE A 158 -14.10 4.39 -13.25
N THR A 159 -14.44 3.13 -13.55
CA THR A 159 -14.17 1.98 -12.69
C THR A 159 -12.68 1.73 -12.49
N THR A 160 -11.87 1.93 -13.54
CA THR A 160 -10.41 1.71 -13.50
C THR A 160 -9.73 2.73 -12.60
N ILE A 161 -10.13 4.00 -12.69
CA ILE A 161 -9.64 5.06 -11.82
C ILE A 161 -10.10 4.82 -10.39
N GLY A 162 -11.40 4.53 -10.19
CA GLY A 162 -11.97 4.16 -8.90
C GLY A 162 -11.19 3.03 -8.22
N TYR A 163 -10.94 1.93 -8.96
CA TYR A 163 -10.13 0.81 -8.48
C TYR A 163 -8.74 1.28 -8.04
N THR A 164 -8.08 2.09 -8.86
CA THR A 164 -6.71 2.55 -8.59
C THR A 164 -6.64 3.43 -7.36
N VAL A 165 -7.57 4.39 -7.19
CA VAL A 165 -7.56 5.30 -6.04
C VAL A 165 -7.89 4.58 -4.73
N HIS A 166 -8.80 3.60 -4.74
CA HIS A 166 -9.09 2.76 -3.57
C HIS A 166 -7.88 1.90 -3.18
N GLN A 167 -7.21 1.27 -4.14
CA GLN A 167 -6.00 0.49 -3.89
C GLN A 167 -4.87 1.36 -3.30
N LEU A 168 -4.67 2.57 -3.86
CA LEU A 168 -3.69 3.52 -3.33
C LEU A 168 -4.05 3.95 -1.91
N TYR A 169 -5.31 4.34 -1.66
CA TYR A 169 -5.79 4.74 -0.33
C TYR A 169 -5.49 3.69 0.74
N HIS A 170 -5.90 2.43 0.51
CA HIS A 170 -5.65 1.36 1.48
C HIS A 170 -4.15 1.09 1.67
N THR A 171 -3.34 1.25 0.61
CA THR A 171 -1.89 1.16 0.75
C THR A 171 -1.34 2.27 1.64
N LEU A 172 -1.78 3.52 1.47
CA LEU A 172 -1.36 4.63 2.33
C LEU A 172 -1.74 4.41 3.79
N GLN A 173 -2.94 3.88 4.03
CA GLN A 173 -3.41 3.56 5.37
C GLN A 173 -2.53 2.49 6.02
N ILE A 174 -2.18 1.43 5.28
CA ILE A 174 -1.25 0.39 5.76
C ILE A 174 0.11 1.01 6.08
N VAL A 175 0.72 1.75 5.15
CA VAL A 175 2.06 2.32 5.33
C VAL A 175 2.15 3.26 6.53
N LEU A 176 1.14 4.11 6.74
CA LEU A 176 1.10 5.01 7.89
C LEU A 176 0.98 4.23 9.20
N HIS A 177 0.04 3.29 9.31
CA HIS A 177 -0.20 2.55 10.55
C HIS A 177 0.90 1.52 10.85
N GLN A 178 1.55 0.94 9.84
CA GLN A 178 2.75 0.12 10.04
C GLN A 178 3.83 0.86 10.83
N SER A 179 3.94 2.18 10.65
CA SER A 179 4.88 2.98 11.42
C SER A 179 4.59 3.01 12.92
N GLU A 180 3.35 2.74 13.36
CA GLU A 180 2.98 2.59 14.78
C GLU A 180 3.20 1.18 15.33
N ILE A 181 3.28 0.16 14.47
CA ILE A 181 3.50 -1.24 14.88
C ILE A 181 4.97 -1.48 15.28
N VAL A 182 5.88 -0.73 14.65
CA VAL A 182 7.33 -0.77 14.95
C VAL A 182 7.58 -0.34 16.39
N ARG A 183 8.27 -1.18 17.17
CA ARG A 183 8.78 -0.80 18.48
C ARG A 183 10.26 -0.44 18.43
N MET A 184 10.59 0.64 19.12
CA MET A 184 11.95 1.11 19.40
C MET A 184 12.09 1.35 20.91
N LYS A 185 13.28 1.12 21.48
CA LYS A 185 13.49 1.25 22.93
C LYS A 185 13.16 2.66 23.42
N HIS A 186 13.50 3.65 22.61
CA HIS A 186 13.15 5.05 22.84
C HIS A 186 12.80 5.72 21.49
N PRO A 187 11.65 6.41 21.38
CA PRO A 187 10.53 6.47 22.33
C PRO A 187 9.63 5.23 22.27
N LEU A 188 9.00 4.89 23.40
CA LEU A 188 8.03 3.81 23.47
C LEU A 188 6.67 4.27 22.93
N ILE A 189 6.06 3.44 22.09
CA ILE A 189 4.68 3.63 21.64
C ILE A 189 3.75 2.93 22.63
N HIS A 190 2.65 3.60 22.99
CA HIS A 190 1.63 3.04 23.86
C HIS A 190 1.04 1.75 23.26
N PRO A 191 0.86 0.66 24.03
CA PRO A 191 0.38 -0.62 23.49
C PRO A 191 -0.96 -0.54 22.74
N GLU A 192 -1.91 0.28 23.21
CA GLU A 192 -3.17 0.50 22.51
C GLU A 192 -3.00 1.08 21.10
N ARG A 193 -2.02 1.97 20.88
CA ARG A 193 -1.74 2.49 19.53
C ARG A 193 -1.25 1.38 18.59
N ILE A 194 -0.47 0.44 19.12
CA ILE A 194 0.00 -0.73 18.37
C ILE A 194 -1.19 -1.64 18.00
N LYS A 195 -2.09 -1.90 18.95
CA LYS A 195 -3.32 -2.69 18.68
C LYS A 195 -4.19 -2.03 17.63
N THR A 196 -4.49 -0.74 17.78
CA THR A 196 -5.26 0.03 16.79
C THR A 196 -4.58 -0.03 15.43
N ALA A 197 -3.27 0.15 15.36
CA ALA A 197 -2.52 0.10 14.11
C ALA A 197 -2.56 -1.27 13.42
N LYS A 198 -2.48 -2.37 14.19
CA LYS A 198 -2.65 -3.73 13.67
C LYS A 198 -4.04 -3.93 13.07
N LEU A 199 -5.09 -3.49 13.77
CA LEU A 199 -6.48 -3.60 13.32
C LEU A 199 -6.73 -2.77 12.05
N GLU A 200 -6.25 -1.52 12.01
CA GLU A 200 -6.36 -0.63 10.84
C GLU A 200 -5.60 -1.17 9.62
N CYS A 201 -4.41 -1.71 9.84
CA CYS A 201 -3.64 -2.41 8.80
C CYS A 201 -4.40 -3.62 8.27
N LEU A 202 -4.92 -4.48 9.15
CA LEU A 202 -5.64 -5.69 8.77
C LEU A 202 -6.90 -5.37 7.98
N LYS A 203 -7.72 -4.42 8.45
CA LYS A 203 -8.90 -3.94 7.73
C LYS A 203 -8.54 -3.47 6.33
N SER A 204 -7.54 -2.59 6.21
CA SER A 204 -7.12 -2.04 4.92
C SER A 204 -6.54 -3.11 3.98
N ALA A 205 -5.78 -4.07 4.53
CA ALA A 205 -5.22 -5.19 3.78
C ALA A 205 -6.32 -6.10 3.21
N THR A 206 -7.34 -6.41 4.01
CA THR A 206 -8.49 -7.21 3.59
C THR A 206 -9.33 -6.51 2.52
N GLU A 207 -9.65 -5.22 2.69
CA GLU A 207 -10.38 -4.44 1.67
C GLU A 207 -9.61 -4.39 0.34
N LEU A 208 -8.30 -4.14 0.40
CA LEU A 208 -7.44 -4.13 -0.77
C LEU A 208 -7.40 -5.52 -1.45
N ALA A 209 -7.36 -6.59 -0.65
CA ALA A 209 -7.40 -7.97 -1.13
C ALA A 209 -8.71 -8.33 -1.82
N ASN A 210 -9.85 -7.96 -1.24
CA ASN A 210 -11.18 -8.17 -1.82
C ASN A 210 -11.33 -7.45 -3.16
N LEU A 211 -10.93 -6.18 -3.22
CA LEU A 211 -10.96 -5.40 -4.44
C LEU A 211 -10.02 -5.97 -5.51
N PHE A 212 -8.85 -6.49 -5.10
CA PHE A 212 -7.95 -7.17 -6.02
C PHE A 212 -8.52 -8.49 -6.54
N ALA A 213 -9.13 -9.31 -5.69
CA ALA A 213 -9.83 -10.53 -6.10
C ALA A 213 -10.96 -10.23 -7.08
N TRP A 214 -11.72 -9.15 -6.85
CA TRP A 214 -12.72 -8.65 -7.80
C TRP A 214 -12.10 -8.34 -9.17
N LYS A 215 -10.97 -7.62 -9.24
CA LYS A 215 -10.29 -7.34 -10.51
C LYS A 215 -9.92 -8.63 -11.23
N ILE A 216 -9.34 -9.59 -10.51
CA ILE A 216 -8.87 -10.86 -11.08
C ILE A 216 -10.04 -11.68 -11.65
N LYS A 217 -11.19 -11.66 -10.97
CA LYS A 217 -12.41 -12.36 -11.40
C LYS A 217 -13.05 -11.72 -12.63
N ASN A 218 -13.09 -10.38 -12.68
CA ASN A 218 -13.97 -9.66 -13.60
C ASN A 218 -13.24 -9.00 -14.78
N VAL A 219 -11.95 -8.72 -14.67
CA VAL A 219 -11.17 -8.07 -15.74
C VAL A 219 -10.39 -9.13 -16.52
N PRO A 220 -10.46 -9.18 -17.85
CA PRO A 220 -9.65 -10.08 -18.68
C PRO A 220 -8.16 -9.88 -18.46
N LYS A 221 -7.39 -10.98 -18.41
CA LYS A 221 -5.93 -10.95 -18.18
C LYS A 221 -5.16 -10.01 -19.12
N LYS A 222 -5.58 -9.94 -20.39
CA LYS A 222 -4.97 -9.06 -21.40
C LYS A 222 -5.08 -7.56 -21.08
N LEU A 223 -5.98 -7.18 -20.17
CA LEU A 223 -6.23 -5.81 -19.74
C LEU A 223 -5.67 -5.52 -18.33
N TRP A 224 -4.96 -6.48 -17.72
CA TRP A 224 -4.43 -6.28 -16.38
C TRP A 224 -3.27 -5.28 -16.40
N GLY A 225 -3.52 -4.08 -15.86
CA GLY A 225 -2.45 -3.13 -15.55
C GLY A 225 -1.57 -3.60 -14.38
N TYR A 226 -0.29 -3.21 -14.44
CA TYR A 226 0.77 -3.57 -13.48
C TYR A 226 1.20 -2.42 -12.55
N ASN A 227 0.62 -1.23 -12.74
CA ASN A 227 0.95 0.01 -12.01
C ASN A 227 0.93 -0.12 -10.48
N MET A 228 0.05 -0.98 -9.95
CA MET A 228 -0.10 -1.17 -8.49
C MET A 228 0.66 -2.39 -7.94
N THR A 229 1.35 -3.18 -8.76
CA THR A 229 1.92 -4.46 -8.31
C THR A 229 2.96 -4.26 -7.22
N ALA A 230 3.91 -3.34 -7.42
CA ALA A 230 4.94 -2.99 -6.44
C ALA A 230 4.37 -2.66 -5.05
N TRP A 231 3.19 -2.05 -5.00
CA TRP A 231 2.58 -1.50 -3.81
C TRP A 231 1.85 -2.55 -2.96
N LYS A 232 1.36 -3.61 -3.61
CA LYS A 232 0.65 -4.73 -2.97
C LYS A 232 1.53 -5.52 -1.99
N ILE A 233 2.84 -5.34 -2.01
CA ILE A 233 3.76 -5.96 -1.05
C ILE A 233 3.48 -5.51 0.40
N HIS A 234 2.99 -4.28 0.60
CA HIS A 234 2.59 -3.80 1.94
C HIS A 234 1.40 -4.60 2.47
N THR A 235 0.41 -4.86 1.62
CA THR A 235 -0.73 -5.76 1.93
C THR A 235 -0.25 -7.17 2.25
N LEU A 236 0.62 -7.73 1.42
CA LEU A 236 1.19 -9.06 1.65
C LEU A 236 1.89 -9.16 3.01
N THR A 237 2.63 -8.15 3.40
CA THR A 237 3.29 -8.12 4.72
C THR A 237 2.29 -8.23 5.86
N ILE A 238 1.18 -7.50 5.78
CA ILE A 238 0.12 -7.57 6.80
C ILE A 238 -0.58 -8.94 6.77
N LEU A 239 -0.98 -9.42 5.59
CA LEU A 239 -1.66 -10.70 5.45
C LEU A 239 -0.77 -11.88 5.86
N SER A 240 0.54 -11.82 5.64
CA SER A 240 1.48 -12.84 6.13
C SER A 240 1.52 -12.90 7.66
N ASN A 241 1.45 -11.77 8.36
CA ASN A 241 1.32 -11.79 9.83
C ASN A 241 -0.02 -12.42 10.25
N PHE A 242 -1.11 -12.07 9.57
CA PHE A 242 -2.45 -12.56 9.86
C PHE A 242 -2.67 -14.05 9.52
N TYR A 243 -1.97 -14.56 8.52
CA TYR A 243 -2.04 -15.96 8.11
C TYR A 243 -1.74 -16.92 9.27
N PHE A 244 -0.63 -16.68 9.98
CA PHE A 244 -0.25 -17.51 11.14
C PHE A 244 -1.19 -17.35 12.33
N LEU A 245 -1.85 -16.19 12.48
CA LEU A 245 -2.90 -16.00 13.49
C LEU A 245 -4.12 -16.84 13.13
N SER A 246 -4.50 -16.85 11.85
CA SER A 246 -5.66 -17.58 11.35
C SER A 246 -5.49 -19.09 11.46
N ILE A 247 -4.29 -19.62 11.17
CA ILE A 247 -3.94 -21.03 11.40
C ILE A 247 -4.19 -21.41 12.86
N LYS A 248 -3.69 -20.61 13.79
CA LYS A 248 -3.80 -20.89 15.23
C LYS A 248 -5.23 -20.78 15.76
N ASN A 249 -5.99 -19.82 15.23
CA ASN A 249 -7.42 -19.66 15.52
C ASN A 249 -8.29 -20.72 14.83
N GLN A 250 -7.72 -21.63 14.03
CA GLN A 250 -8.46 -22.57 13.18
C GLN A 250 -9.52 -21.87 12.31
N SER A 251 -9.27 -20.61 11.96
CA SER A 251 -10.20 -19.77 11.21
C SER A 251 -9.99 -19.97 9.72
N LYS A 252 -11.07 -20.07 8.93
CA LYS A 252 -11.00 -20.07 7.45
C LYS A 252 -10.45 -18.78 6.85
N ASN A 253 -10.21 -17.74 7.66
CA ASN A 253 -9.71 -16.46 7.18
C ASN A 253 -8.27 -16.49 6.61
N TYR A 254 -7.54 -17.62 6.70
CA TYR A 254 -6.27 -17.79 5.97
C TYR A 254 -6.46 -17.82 4.44
N ASP A 255 -7.67 -18.09 3.96
CA ASP A 255 -8.02 -18.09 2.54
C ASP A 255 -7.70 -16.75 1.86
N VAL A 256 -7.82 -15.63 2.59
CA VAL A 256 -7.54 -14.29 2.05
C VAL A 256 -6.07 -14.16 1.64
N TYR A 257 -5.14 -14.65 2.47
CA TYR A 257 -3.71 -14.62 2.16
C TYR A 257 -3.38 -15.51 0.96
N GLU A 258 -3.85 -16.77 0.97
CA GLU A 258 -3.57 -17.75 -0.09
C GLU A 258 -4.13 -17.29 -1.44
N GLN A 259 -5.37 -16.78 -1.46
CA GLN A 259 -5.97 -16.22 -2.65
C GLN A 259 -5.18 -14.99 -3.13
N PHE A 260 -4.77 -14.10 -2.20
CA PHE A 260 -4.01 -12.91 -2.56
C PHE A 260 -2.65 -13.24 -3.18
N ILE A 261 -1.88 -14.15 -2.58
CA ILE A 261 -0.54 -14.51 -3.11
C ILE A 261 -0.64 -15.23 -4.45
N LYS A 262 -1.63 -16.11 -4.64
CA LYS A 262 -1.92 -16.77 -5.92
C LYS A 262 -2.25 -15.73 -7.01
N ASN A 263 -3.15 -14.82 -6.71
CA ASN A 263 -3.53 -13.73 -7.60
C ASN A 263 -2.36 -12.80 -7.89
N TYR A 264 -1.56 -12.49 -6.87
CA TYR A 264 -0.39 -11.64 -6.99
C TYR A 264 0.61 -12.27 -7.96
N ARG A 265 1.03 -13.51 -7.74
CA ARG A 265 1.99 -14.23 -8.61
C ARG A 265 1.49 -14.33 -10.04
N SER A 266 0.22 -14.71 -10.24
CA SER A 266 -0.34 -14.80 -11.60
C SER A 266 -0.38 -13.46 -12.33
N SER A 267 -0.66 -12.37 -11.61
CA SER A 267 -0.73 -11.01 -12.20
C SER A 267 0.62 -10.33 -12.37
N SER A 268 1.69 -10.81 -11.73
CA SER A 268 2.98 -10.12 -11.68
C SER A 268 4.12 -10.85 -12.38
N LYS A 269 3.94 -12.12 -12.77
CA LYS A 269 4.99 -12.99 -13.34
C LYS A 269 5.76 -12.39 -14.52
N LEU A 270 5.13 -11.51 -15.31
CA LEU A 270 5.76 -10.86 -16.48
C LEU A 270 6.52 -9.58 -16.14
N MET A 271 6.49 -9.11 -14.89
CA MET A 271 7.16 -7.88 -14.49
C MET A 271 8.65 -8.13 -14.20
N PRO A 272 9.57 -7.26 -14.66
CA PRO A 272 10.99 -7.38 -14.34
C PRO A 272 11.30 -7.43 -12.83
N ILE A 273 10.52 -6.71 -12.01
CA ILE A 273 10.70 -6.64 -10.56
C ILE A 273 10.11 -7.84 -9.80
N TYR A 274 9.41 -8.76 -10.49
CA TYR A 274 8.71 -9.88 -9.87
C TYR A 274 9.61 -10.73 -8.98
N THR A 275 10.77 -11.15 -9.51
CA THR A 275 11.70 -12.03 -8.80
C THR A 275 12.17 -11.45 -7.47
N LEU A 276 12.46 -10.15 -7.44
CA LEU A 276 12.84 -9.43 -6.22
C LEU A 276 11.69 -9.45 -5.21
N ILE A 277 10.47 -9.10 -5.63
CA ILE A 277 9.32 -9.03 -4.72
C ILE A 277 8.97 -10.42 -4.19
N ASP A 278 8.94 -11.44 -5.05
CA ASP A 278 8.65 -12.82 -4.67
C ASP A 278 9.71 -13.39 -3.71
N ALA A 279 10.99 -13.02 -3.88
CA ALA A 279 12.04 -13.31 -2.91
C ALA A 279 11.81 -12.61 -1.55
N CYS A 280 11.46 -11.33 -1.54
CA CYS A 280 11.12 -10.60 -0.32
C CYS A 280 9.95 -11.28 0.43
N ILE A 281 8.88 -11.65 -0.28
CA ILE A 281 7.71 -12.33 0.30
C ILE A 281 8.09 -13.69 0.88
N ARG A 282 8.86 -14.50 0.15
CA ARG A 282 9.35 -15.80 0.65
C ARG A 282 10.19 -15.65 1.92
N ASN A 283 11.06 -14.64 1.97
CA ASN A 283 11.88 -14.38 3.16
C ASN A 283 11.02 -13.96 4.36
N LEU A 284 10.02 -13.09 4.15
CA LEU A 284 9.07 -12.70 5.20
C LEU A 284 8.33 -13.91 5.77
N LEU A 285 7.82 -14.80 4.90
CA LEU A 285 7.16 -16.03 5.34
C LEU A 285 8.09 -16.98 6.08
N ARG A 286 9.33 -17.17 5.61
CA ARG A 286 10.32 -18.02 6.28
C ARG A 286 10.60 -17.54 7.70
N ILE A 287 10.83 -16.24 7.86
CA ILE A 287 11.06 -15.63 9.18
C ILE A 287 9.83 -15.84 10.06
N LYS A 288 8.62 -15.56 9.56
CA LYS A 288 7.39 -15.75 10.31
C LYS A 288 7.12 -17.20 10.69
N ASN A 289 7.40 -18.15 9.80
CA ASN A 289 7.22 -19.57 10.05
C ASN A 289 8.18 -20.07 11.14
N ALA A 290 9.44 -19.65 11.12
CA ALA A 290 10.40 -20.01 12.16
C ALA A 290 9.93 -19.56 13.54
N GLU A 291 9.46 -18.31 13.65
CA GLU A 291 8.93 -17.78 14.91
C GLU A 291 7.62 -18.46 15.32
N PHE A 292 6.74 -18.75 14.37
CA PHE A 292 5.52 -19.49 14.62
C PHE A 292 5.78 -20.89 15.19
N LEU A 293 6.80 -21.60 14.71
CA LEU A 293 7.20 -22.90 15.25
C LEU A 293 7.81 -22.77 16.65
N SER A 294 8.59 -21.71 16.89
CA SER A 294 9.17 -21.43 18.22
C SER A 294 8.14 -21.06 19.29
N TYR A 295 6.92 -20.66 18.86
CA TYR A 295 5.85 -20.20 19.74
C TYR A 295 5.48 -21.18 20.85
N ASN A 296 5.50 -22.49 20.59
CA ASN A 296 5.17 -23.51 21.60
C ASN A 296 6.16 -23.53 22.77
N HIS A 297 7.32 -22.90 22.60
CA HIS A 297 8.36 -22.77 23.61
C HIS A 297 8.45 -21.34 24.16
N LEU A 298 7.49 -20.47 23.85
CA LEU A 298 7.46 -19.10 24.37
C LEU A 298 7.24 -19.13 25.89
N PRO A 299 8.17 -18.60 26.71
CA PRO A 299 7.99 -18.53 28.16
C PRO A 299 6.73 -17.76 28.54
N LEU A 300 5.97 -18.27 29.51
CA LEU A 300 4.70 -17.67 29.98
C LEU A 300 4.82 -16.18 30.30
N HIS A 301 5.86 -15.78 31.05
CA HIS A 301 6.07 -14.36 31.39
C HIS A 301 6.28 -13.46 30.16
N LEU A 302 6.84 -13.98 29.05
CA LEU A 302 6.96 -13.23 27.80
C LEU A 302 5.62 -13.14 27.08
N ALA A 303 4.82 -14.20 27.13
CA ALA A 303 3.46 -14.20 26.59
C ALA A 303 2.58 -13.16 27.32
N ASP A 304 2.64 -13.10 28.65
CA ASP A 304 1.89 -12.14 29.46
C ASP A 304 2.26 -10.69 29.11
N GLN A 305 3.56 -10.41 28.93
CA GLN A 305 4.00 -9.07 28.50
C GLN A 305 3.60 -8.74 27.06
N MET A 306 3.57 -9.74 26.16
CA MET A 306 3.13 -9.56 24.79
C MET A 306 1.63 -9.31 24.68
N ALA A 307 0.82 -9.84 25.60
CA ALA A 307 -0.64 -9.68 25.61
C ALA A 307 -1.08 -8.20 25.57
N ALA A 308 -0.29 -7.30 26.18
CA ALA A 308 -0.53 -5.85 26.12
C ALA A 308 -0.50 -5.28 24.70
N TYR A 309 0.12 -5.94 23.73
CA TYR A 309 0.26 -5.51 22.33
C TYR A 309 -0.56 -6.35 21.35
N SER A 310 -1.31 -7.33 21.85
CA SER A 310 -2.02 -8.34 21.07
C SER A 310 -3.42 -7.88 20.68
N ILE A 311 -3.86 -8.19 19.45
CA ILE A 311 -5.26 -7.98 19.02
C ILE A 311 -6.16 -9.20 19.26
N SER A 312 -5.58 -10.32 19.72
CA SER A 312 -6.31 -11.54 20.10
C SER A 312 -5.44 -12.37 21.05
N GLN A 313 -6.04 -13.36 21.73
CA GLN A 313 -5.31 -14.28 22.61
C GLN A 313 -4.16 -15.02 21.91
N ASN A 314 -4.26 -15.19 20.59
CA ASN A 314 -3.26 -15.90 19.79
C ASN A 314 -2.24 -14.97 19.12
N ASP A 315 -2.38 -13.65 19.26
CA ASP A 315 -1.48 -12.62 18.70
C ASP A 315 -0.32 -12.26 19.63
N LEU A 316 0.45 -13.27 20.05
CA LEU A 316 1.48 -13.12 21.08
C LEU A 316 2.91 -13.01 20.53
N TYR A 317 3.06 -12.97 19.21
CA TYR A 317 4.36 -12.77 18.56
C TYR A 317 4.43 -11.40 17.88
N PRO A 318 5.62 -10.77 17.83
CA PRO A 318 5.80 -9.54 17.09
C PRO A 318 5.39 -9.66 15.62
N TRP A 319 4.79 -8.60 15.10
CA TRP A 319 4.50 -8.49 13.67
C TRP A 319 5.75 -8.05 12.92
N VAL A 320 6.04 -8.71 11.80
CA VAL A 320 7.09 -8.27 10.85
C VAL A 320 6.50 -7.18 9.97
N VAL A 321 7.02 -5.95 10.07
CA VAL A 321 6.62 -4.81 9.23
C VAL A 321 7.84 -4.01 8.79
N PRO A 322 7.83 -3.39 7.60
CA PRO A 322 8.93 -2.54 7.15
C PRO A 322 9.06 -1.31 8.05
N LYS A 323 10.20 -1.20 8.73
CA LYS A 323 10.49 -0.14 9.68
C LYS A 323 10.53 1.24 9.05
N TYR A 324 10.97 1.35 7.80
CA TYR A 324 11.18 2.63 7.12
C TYR A 324 10.30 2.79 5.89
N SER A 325 9.19 2.06 5.82
CA SER A 325 8.27 2.02 4.67
C SER A 325 8.93 1.64 3.33
N SER A 326 10.11 1.05 3.41
CA SER A 326 10.86 0.48 2.30
C SER A 326 11.35 -0.90 2.73
N PHE A 327 11.32 -1.84 1.79
CA PHE A 327 11.75 -3.22 2.01
C PHE A 327 13.26 -3.39 1.91
N CYS A 328 13.95 -2.39 1.35
CA CYS A 328 15.37 -2.46 1.02
C CYS A 328 16.11 -1.15 1.35
N LYS A 329 15.74 -0.47 2.45
CA LYS A 329 16.42 0.79 2.85
C LYS A 329 17.92 0.58 3.14
N PHE A 330 18.27 -0.53 3.76
CA PHE A 330 19.64 -0.95 4.03
C PHE A 330 19.91 -2.25 3.27
N VAL A 331 20.56 -2.16 2.11
CA VAL A 331 20.81 -3.31 1.20
C VAL A 331 21.60 -4.42 1.92
N CYS A 332 22.58 -4.04 2.73
CA CYS A 332 23.43 -4.98 3.47
C CYS A 332 22.67 -5.88 4.45
N CYS A 333 21.47 -5.47 4.86
CA CYS A 333 20.96 -5.80 6.18
C CYS A 333 19.43 -5.96 6.15
N PHE A 334 18.92 -7.02 5.52
CA PHE A 334 17.48 -7.27 5.38
C PHE A 334 16.74 -7.12 6.71
N SER A 335 17.18 -7.79 7.77
CA SER A 335 16.58 -7.74 9.11
C SER A 335 16.51 -6.32 9.69
N ALA A 336 17.50 -5.46 9.42
CA ALA A 336 17.51 -4.08 9.92
C ALA A 336 16.40 -3.20 9.31
N ASN A 337 15.83 -3.62 8.18
CA ASN A 337 14.71 -2.94 7.51
C ASN A 337 13.36 -3.26 8.13
N PHE A 338 13.26 -4.27 8.99
CA PHE A 338 11.99 -4.72 9.57
C PHE A 338 11.98 -4.57 11.09
N SER A 339 10.80 -4.67 11.69
CA SER A 339 10.65 -4.88 13.13
C SER A 339 11.30 -6.20 13.57
N SER A 340 11.82 -6.23 14.80
CA SER A 340 12.31 -7.48 15.38
C SER A 340 11.15 -8.46 15.55
N VAL A 341 11.46 -9.72 15.27
CA VAL A 341 10.51 -10.83 15.37
C VAL A 341 10.64 -11.60 16.67
N HIS A 342 11.79 -11.47 17.33
CA HIS A 342 12.07 -12.12 18.59
C HIS A 342 11.38 -11.38 19.73
N THR A 343 10.53 -12.08 20.48
CA THR A 343 9.72 -11.50 21.56
C THR A 343 10.56 -10.75 22.60
N ALA A 344 11.67 -11.34 23.05
CA ALA A 344 12.53 -10.69 24.05
C ALA A 344 13.15 -9.38 23.55
N GLU A 345 13.58 -9.34 22.28
CA GLU A 345 14.11 -8.12 21.67
C GLU A 345 13.00 -7.07 21.50
N TYR A 346 11.82 -7.49 21.05
CA TYR A 346 10.65 -6.62 20.88
C TYR A 346 10.21 -5.99 22.21
N LEU A 347 10.35 -6.73 23.32
CA LEU A 347 10.05 -6.28 24.69
C LEU A 347 11.20 -5.50 25.35
N PHE A 348 12.35 -5.36 24.69
CA PHE A 348 13.57 -4.71 25.21
C PHE A 348 14.17 -5.38 26.46
N LEU A 349 13.98 -6.69 26.59
CA LEU A 349 14.55 -7.50 27.66
C LEU A 349 15.98 -7.88 27.26
N LYS A 350 16.94 -7.01 27.59
CA LYS A 350 18.35 -7.12 27.14
C LYS A 350 19.06 -8.39 27.62
N ASP A 351 18.58 -9.04 28.67
CA ASP A 351 19.28 -10.15 29.32
C ASP A 351 18.96 -11.54 28.76
N TYR A 352 18.00 -11.65 27.83
CA TYR A 352 17.62 -12.94 27.23
C TYR A 352 18.52 -13.41 26.07
N LYS A 353 19.41 -12.55 25.54
CA LYS A 353 20.36 -12.96 24.49
C LYS A 353 21.34 -14.04 24.95
N ASN A 354 21.54 -14.20 26.26
CA ASN A 354 22.46 -15.18 26.82
C ASN A 354 21.84 -16.57 27.06
N LEU A 355 20.52 -16.76 26.86
CA LEU A 355 19.84 -18.03 27.18
C LEU A 355 19.45 -18.89 25.97
N VAL A 356 19.39 -18.33 24.76
CA VAL A 356 19.13 -19.11 23.54
C VAL A 356 20.37 -19.06 22.66
N ASN A 357 21.30 -19.98 22.94
CA ASN A 357 22.37 -20.36 22.04
C ASN A 357 21.74 -20.84 20.71
N LEU A 358 21.61 -19.97 19.73
CA LEU A 358 21.18 -20.27 18.35
C LEU A 358 22.23 -21.10 17.58
N LYS A 359 22.96 -22.00 18.25
CA LYS A 359 23.94 -22.90 17.63
C LYS A 359 23.34 -24.21 17.09
N ASN A 360 22.07 -24.52 17.37
CA ASN A 360 21.50 -25.85 17.05
C ASN A 360 20.30 -25.87 16.10
N LEU A 361 19.93 -24.78 15.44
CA LEU A 361 18.98 -24.86 14.33
C LEU A 361 19.73 -25.16 13.03
N ASN A 362 20.06 -26.45 12.87
CA ASN A 362 20.53 -27.03 11.62
C ASN A 362 19.36 -27.07 10.63
N ILE A 363 18.95 -25.90 10.13
CA ILE A 363 17.92 -25.78 9.10
C ILE A 363 18.59 -26.18 7.79
N LYS A 364 18.51 -27.48 7.46
CA LYS A 364 18.75 -27.90 6.09
C LYS A 364 17.75 -27.14 5.20
N PRO A 365 18.20 -26.48 4.12
CA PRO A 365 17.26 -26.00 3.11
C PRO A 365 16.56 -27.23 2.53
N LEU A 366 15.23 -27.29 2.69
CA LEU A 366 14.41 -28.25 1.95
C LEU A 366 14.37 -27.85 0.46
N PRO A 367 14.27 -28.84 -0.45
CA PRO A 367 14.64 -28.76 -1.87
C PRO A 367 13.95 -27.65 -2.67
#